data_AF-A0A6G2Q0V9-F1
#
_entry.id   AF-A0A6G2Q0V9-F1
#
_cell.length_a   1.000
_cell.length_b   1.000
_cell.length_c   1.000
_cell.angle_alpha   90.00
_cell.angle_beta   90.00
_cell.angle_gamma   90.00
#
_symmetry.space_group_name_H-M   'P 1'
#
loop_
_entity.id
_entity.type
_entity.pdbx_description
1 polymer ?
#
loop_
_entity_poly.entity_id
_entity_poly.type
_entity_poly.pdbx_seq_one_letter_code
_entity_poly.pdbx_strand_id
1 'polypeptide(L)'
;AAEHPGTALVEIYQNCNIFNDGAFDALKDRQQAEEAVIRLEHGQPIRFGAEGARGVVRDRRTGDLEVVTVTPENEAELLVHDTGAASPTTAFALSRLADPDTLHHTPIGVFRSVERPVYDEQMTEQLDTAIEQKGKGDLGALLAGGDTWTVVG
;
A
#
# COMPACT_ATOMS: atom_id res chain seq x y z
N ALA A 1 -3.64 -4.26 -8.73
CA ALA A 1 -3.99 -2.88 -8.36
C ALA A 1 -5.42 -2.55 -8.76
N ALA A 2 -5.77 -2.63 -10.05
CA ALA A 2 -7.14 -2.41 -10.53
C ALA A 2 -8.20 -3.34 -9.87
N GLU A 3 -7.81 -4.55 -9.51
CA GLU A 3 -8.67 -5.52 -8.82
C GLU A 3 -8.77 -5.31 -7.30
N HIS A 4 -8.02 -4.37 -6.71
CA HIS A 4 -8.08 -4.13 -5.27
C HIS A 4 -9.37 -3.41 -4.90
N PRO A 5 -10.22 -3.96 -4.01
CA PRO A 5 -11.45 -3.29 -3.57
C PRO A 5 -11.09 -2.15 -2.61
N GLY A 6 -10.87 -0.96 -3.18
CA GLY A 6 -10.50 0.24 -2.42
C GLY A 6 -9.50 1.12 -3.17
N THR A 7 -8.74 1.90 -2.42
CA THR A 7 -7.73 2.81 -2.98
C THR A 7 -6.40 2.09 -3.13
N ALA A 8 -5.85 2.09 -4.34
CA ALA A 8 -4.50 1.61 -4.62
C ALA A 8 -3.60 2.77 -5.09
N LEU A 9 -2.37 2.81 -4.57
CA LEU A 9 -1.29 3.68 -5.06
C LEU A 9 -0.20 2.80 -5.68
N VAL A 10 0.20 3.13 -6.91
CA VAL A 10 1.31 2.49 -7.60
C VAL A 10 2.31 3.57 -7.97
N GLU A 11 3.48 3.54 -7.33
CA GLU A 11 4.62 4.37 -7.70
C GLU A 11 5.47 3.62 -8.74
N ILE A 12 5.78 4.29 -9.85
CA ILE A 12 6.59 3.73 -10.94
C ILE A 12 7.76 4.67 -11.17
N TYR A 13 8.98 4.21 -10.86
CA TYR A 13 10.20 4.93 -11.23
C TYR A 13 10.36 4.89 -12.75
N GLN A 14 10.17 6.04 -13.39
CA GLN A 14 10.24 6.18 -14.83
C GLN A 14 11.30 7.21 -15.21
N ASN A 15 12.31 6.77 -15.96
CA ASN A 15 13.36 7.64 -16.45
C ASN A 15 12.80 8.67 -17.43
N CYS A 16 13.30 9.90 -17.34
CA CYS A 16 13.01 10.97 -18.30
C CYS A 16 14.28 11.29 -19.08
N ASN A 17 14.50 10.62 -20.21
CA ASN A 17 15.74 10.70 -20.98
C ASN A 17 16.13 12.14 -21.41
N ILE A 18 15.18 13.08 -21.46
CA ILE A 18 15.45 14.46 -21.89
C ILE A 18 15.94 15.34 -20.75
N PHE A 19 15.38 15.20 -19.55
CA PHE A 19 15.59 16.14 -18.44
C PHE A 19 16.27 15.51 -17.22
N ASN A 20 16.24 14.20 -17.10
CA ASN A 20 16.74 13.47 -15.94
C ASN A 20 17.18 12.07 -16.38
N ASP A 21 18.07 12.02 -17.37
CA ASP A 21 18.59 10.76 -17.90
C ASP A 21 19.52 10.08 -16.88
N GLY A 22 19.43 8.76 -16.81
CA GLY A 22 20.22 7.94 -15.89
C GLY A 22 19.79 7.99 -14.42
N ALA A 23 18.71 8.71 -14.07
CA ALA A 23 18.29 8.92 -12.69
C ALA A 23 17.94 7.62 -11.94
N PHE A 24 17.59 6.56 -12.66
CA PHE A 24 17.22 5.26 -12.11
C PHE A 24 18.09 4.12 -12.64
N ASP A 25 19.30 4.42 -13.14
CA ASP A 25 20.18 3.39 -13.71
C ASP A 25 20.55 2.32 -12.68
N ALA A 26 20.75 2.71 -11.41
CA ALA A 26 20.97 1.78 -10.30
C ALA A 26 19.86 0.73 -10.13
N LEU A 27 18.63 1.04 -10.54
CA LEU A 27 17.47 0.15 -10.44
C LEU A 27 17.17 -0.60 -11.75
N LYS A 28 17.73 -0.12 -12.87
CA LYS A 28 17.44 -0.61 -14.22
C LYS A 28 18.54 -1.51 -14.77
N ASP A 29 19.80 -1.18 -14.54
CA ASP A 29 20.92 -2.02 -14.95
C ASP A 29 20.87 -3.35 -14.20
N ARG A 30 20.96 -4.47 -14.92
CA ARG A 30 20.67 -5.78 -14.34
C ARG A 30 21.62 -6.14 -13.21
N GLN A 31 22.89 -5.75 -13.33
CA GLN A 31 23.92 -6.06 -12.35
C GLN A 31 23.80 -5.14 -11.12
N GLN A 32 23.56 -3.84 -11.34
CA GLN A 32 23.35 -2.91 -10.23
C GLN A 32 22.03 -3.17 -9.50
N ALA A 33 20.98 -3.54 -10.23
CA ALA A 33 19.66 -3.81 -9.66
C ALA A 33 19.62 -5.06 -8.78
N GLU A 34 20.43 -6.09 -9.07
CA GLU A 34 20.59 -7.24 -8.18
C GLU A 34 21.03 -6.80 -6.78
N GLU A 35 21.87 -5.77 -6.72
CA GLU A 35 22.39 -5.21 -5.48
C GLU A 35 21.47 -4.13 -4.89
N ALA A 36 20.86 -3.27 -5.71
CA ALA A 36 20.09 -2.12 -5.24
C ALA A 36 18.62 -2.43 -4.93
N VAL A 37 18.01 -3.40 -5.60
CA VAL A 37 16.56 -3.65 -5.53
C VAL A 37 16.23 -4.77 -4.54
N ILE A 38 15.31 -4.49 -3.62
CA ILE A 38 14.73 -5.50 -2.74
C ILE A 38 13.36 -5.92 -3.30
N ARG A 39 13.27 -7.10 -3.91
CA ARG A 39 11.99 -7.61 -4.42
C ARG A 39 11.16 -8.19 -3.28
N LEU A 40 9.99 -7.60 -3.04
CA LEU A 40 9.09 -8.02 -1.98
C LEU A 40 8.12 -9.08 -2.49
N GLU A 41 8.19 -10.28 -1.93
CA GLU A 41 7.29 -11.40 -2.24
C GLU A 41 6.56 -11.85 -0.97
N HIS A 42 5.23 -11.89 -1.02
CA HIS A 42 4.44 -12.24 0.15
C HIS A 42 4.74 -13.67 0.62
N GLY A 43 4.91 -13.84 1.94
CA GLY A 43 5.20 -15.12 2.58
C GLY A 43 6.65 -15.57 2.47
N GLN A 44 7.51 -14.80 1.77
CA GLN A 44 8.93 -15.13 1.64
C GLN A 44 9.79 -14.30 2.59
N PRO A 45 10.92 -14.85 3.10
CA PRO A 45 11.96 -14.06 3.74
C PRO A 45 12.50 -13.01 2.76
N ILE A 46 12.68 -11.77 3.23
CA ILE A 46 13.17 -10.69 2.39
C ILE A 46 14.67 -10.88 2.15
N ARG A 47 15.03 -11.24 0.92
CA ARG A 47 16.41 -11.43 0.45
C ARG A 47 16.67 -10.72 -0.87
N PHE A 48 17.91 -10.30 -1.08
CA PHE A 48 18.38 -9.65 -2.30
C PHE A 48 19.91 -9.66 -2.36
N GLY A 49 20.51 -9.00 -3.37
CA GLY A 49 21.95 -9.09 -3.65
C GLY A 49 22.30 -10.35 -4.42
N ALA A 50 23.55 -10.42 -4.89
CA ALA A 50 24.10 -11.60 -5.56
C ALA A 50 23.81 -12.87 -4.74
N GLU A 51 23.13 -13.84 -5.37
CA GLU A 51 22.74 -15.12 -4.76
C GLU A 51 21.92 -15.02 -3.45
N GLY A 52 21.29 -13.87 -3.18
CA GLY A 52 20.53 -13.63 -1.95
C GLY A 52 21.41 -13.43 -0.71
N ALA A 53 22.64 -12.95 -0.89
CA ALA A 53 23.61 -12.73 0.18
C ALA A 53 23.20 -11.63 1.19
N ARG A 54 22.18 -10.82 0.89
CA ARG A 54 21.63 -9.80 1.80
C ARG A 54 20.19 -10.09 2.16
N GLY A 55 19.79 -9.63 3.34
CA GLY A 55 18.43 -9.74 3.84
C GLY A 55 18.05 -8.58 4.75
N VAL A 56 16.76 -8.53 5.11
CA VAL A 56 16.23 -7.51 6.01
C VAL A 56 15.85 -8.14 7.34
N VAL A 57 16.30 -7.58 8.45
CA VAL A 57 15.94 -7.98 9.82
C VAL A 57 15.29 -6.82 10.56
N ARG A 58 14.65 -7.11 11.69
CA ARG A 58 14.14 -6.09 12.60
C ARG A 58 15.01 -6.02 13.85
N ASP A 59 15.60 -4.86 14.10
CA ASP A 59 16.33 -4.61 15.36
C ASP A 59 15.35 -4.75 16.53
N ARG A 60 15.65 -5.62 17.50
CA ARG A 60 14.76 -5.92 18.64
C ARG A 60 14.71 -4.82 19.70
N ARG A 61 15.70 -3.92 19.70
CA ARG A 61 15.85 -2.81 20.65
C ARG A 61 15.18 -1.54 20.13
N THR A 62 15.35 -1.20 18.85
CA THR A 62 14.76 0.02 18.25
C THR A 62 13.47 -0.25 17.50
N GLY A 63 13.32 -1.46 16.96
CA GLY A 63 12.22 -1.82 16.08
C GLY A 63 12.44 -1.41 14.62
N ASP A 64 13.58 -0.82 14.28
CA ASP A 64 13.92 -0.41 12.92
C ASP A 64 14.21 -1.63 12.03
N LEU A 65 14.14 -1.41 10.72
CA LEU A 65 14.56 -2.42 9.74
C LEU A 65 15.99 -2.14 9.30
N GLU A 66 16.80 -3.19 9.27
CA GLU A 66 18.20 -3.13 8.90
C GLU A 66 18.50 -4.14 7.79
N VAL A 67 19.37 -3.74 6.87
CA VAL A 67 19.93 -4.64 5.87
C VAL A 67 21.16 -5.31 6.47
N VAL A 68 21.20 -6.64 6.41
CA VAL A 68 22.31 -7.46 6.90
C VAL A 68 22.85 -8.36 5.81
N THR A 69 24.11 -8.79 5.96
CA THR A 69 24.61 -9.95 5.22
C THR A 69 24.02 -11.21 5.83
N VAL A 70 23.47 -12.09 5.00
CA VAL A 70 22.85 -13.33 5.44
C VAL A 70 23.94 -14.33 5.80
N THR A 71 23.82 -14.92 6.97
CA THR A 71 24.67 -16.02 7.45
C THR A 71 23.77 -17.14 7.99
N PRO A 72 24.29 -18.38 8.12
CA PRO A 72 23.51 -19.48 8.71
C PRO A 72 22.96 -19.17 10.12
N GLU A 73 23.61 -18.28 10.86
CA GLU A 73 23.23 -17.91 12.22
C GLU A 73 22.07 -16.91 12.27
N ASN A 74 21.94 -16.02 11.27
CA ASN A 74 20.90 -14.98 11.24
C ASN A 74 19.76 -15.26 10.27
N GLU A 75 19.84 -16.35 9.50
CA GLU A 75 18.85 -16.74 8.50
C GLU A 75 17.43 -16.86 9.08
N ALA A 76 17.29 -17.34 10.32
CA ALA A 76 16.01 -17.45 11.02
C ALA A 76 15.45 -16.11 11.52
N GLU A 77 16.26 -15.05 11.52
CA GLU A 77 15.86 -13.70 11.96
C GLU A 77 15.36 -12.82 10.81
N LEU A 78 15.50 -13.29 9.57
CA LEU A 78 15.04 -12.59 8.38
C LEU A 78 13.55 -12.30 8.46
N LEU A 79 13.19 -11.07 8.16
CA LEU A 79 11.81 -10.62 8.10
C LEU A 79 11.10 -11.33 6.95
N VAL A 80 10.03 -12.06 7.27
CA VAL A 80 9.11 -12.61 6.27
C VAL A 80 8.12 -11.53 5.87
N HIS A 81 7.99 -11.28 4.56
CA HIS A 81 7.15 -10.21 4.06
C HIS A 81 5.66 -10.58 4.12
N ASP A 82 4.89 -9.82 4.89
CA ASP A 82 3.44 -9.97 5.00
C ASP A 82 2.72 -8.73 4.46
N THR A 83 2.14 -8.85 3.26
CA THR A 83 1.34 -7.77 2.66
C THR A 83 0.02 -7.55 3.38
N GLY A 84 -0.51 -8.60 4.02
CA GLY A 84 -1.79 -8.62 4.71
C GLY A 84 -1.72 -8.19 6.18
N ALA A 85 -0.52 -7.86 6.68
CA ALA A 85 -0.30 -7.55 8.10
C ALA A 85 -1.31 -6.51 8.61
N ALA A 86 -1.97 -6.77 9.74
CA ALA A 86 -2.98 -5.85 10.28
C ALA A 86 -2.42 -4.44 10.53
N SER A 87 -1.20 -4.35 11.10
CA SER A 87 -0.50 -3.09 11.31
C SER A 87 0.26 -2.63 10.05
N PRO A 88 0.21 -1.33 9.68
CA PRO A 88 1.00 -0.79 8.57
C PRO A 88 2.48 -0.53 8.93
N THR A 89 2.92 -0.76 10.17
CA THR A 89 4.27 -0.44 10.65
C THR A 89 5.36 -1.04 9.76
N THR A 90 5.26 -2.33 9.41
CA THR A 90 6.28 -2.99 8.58
C THR A 90 6.31 -2.39 7.17
N ALA A 91 5.15 -2.17 6.54
CA ALA A 91 5.08 -1.57 5.21
C ALA A 91 5.74 -0.17 5.18
N PHE A 92 5.48 0.65 6.20
CA PHE A 92 6.10 1.97 6.33
C PHE A 92 7.58 1.93 6.69
N ALA A 93 8.05 0.90 7.40
CA ALA A 93 9.47 0.75 7.67
C ALA A 93 10.22 0.30 6.41
N LEU A 94 9.65 -0.63 5.63
CA LEU A 94 10.18 -1.05 4.34
C LEU A 94 10.33 0.14 3.40
N SER A 95 9.31 1.02 3.30
CA SER A 95 9.35 2.18 2.40
C SER A 95 10.43 3.21 2.72
N ARG A 96 11.13 3.07 3.86
CA ARG A 96 12.22 3.95 4.30
C ARG A 96 13.60 3.31 4.19
N LEU A 97 13.68 2.07 3.70
CA LEU A 97 14.98 1.40 3.48
C LEU A 97 15.75 2.01 2.31
N ALA A 98 15.04 2.55 1.31
CA ALA A 98 15.65 3.15 0.15
C ALA A 98 16.51 4.35 0.56
N ASP A 99 17.78 4.30 0.18
CA ASP A 99 18.69 5.43 0.32
C ASP A 99 18.31 6.51 -0.73
N PRO A 100 18.01 7.75 -0.31
CA PRO A 100 17.47 8.77 -1.22
C PRO A 100 18.49 9.30 -2.23
N ASP A 101 19.79 9.16 -1.96
CA ASP A 101 20.86 9.70 -2.80
C ASP A 101 21.37 8.64 -3.79
N THR A 102 21.40 7.38 -3.37
CA THR A 102 22.00 6.27 -4.14
C THR A 102 20.97 5.29 -4.70
N LEU A 103 19.73 5.33 -4.22
CA LEU A 103 18.66 4.36 -4.52
C LEU A 103 19.00 2.91 -4.13
N HIS A 104 20.06 2.68 -3.34
CA HIS A 104 20.32 1.36 -2.79
C HIS A 104 19.24 0.96 -1.79
N HIS A 105 19.03 -0.35 -1.67
CA HIS A 105 18.02 -0.94 -0.79
C HIS A 105 16.59 -0.51 -1.12
N THR A 106 16.32 -0.17 -2.38
CA THR A 106 14.98 0.24 -2.84
C THR A 106 14.05 -0.97 -2.90
N PRO A 107 13.01 -1.05 -2.05
CA PRO A 107 12.07 -2.13 -2.13
C PRO A 107 11.06 -1.91 -3.26
N ILE A 108 10.79 -2.97 -4.02
CA ILE A 108 9.83 -2.97 -5.12
C ILE A 108 8.90 -4.17 -4.96
N GLY A 109 7.61 -3.93 -5.13
CA GLY A 109 6.55 -4.93 -5.00
C GLY A 109 5.35 -4.37 -4.26
N VAL A 110 4.46 -5.25 -3.83
CA VAL A 110 3.32 -4.85 -3.00
C VAL A 110 3.83 -4.69 -1.57
N PHE A 111 3.85 -3.48 -1.04
CA PHE A 111 4.20 -3.23 0.36
C PHE A 111 3.08 -3.64 1.31
N ARG A 112 1.83 -3.42 0.89
CA ARG A 112 0.63 -3.67 1.68
C ARG A 112 -0.57 -3.88 0.77
N SER A 113 -1.37 -4.89 1.09
CA SER A 113 -2.67 -5.18 0.48
C SER A 113 -3.58 -5.73 1.55
N VAL A 114 -4.51 -4.91 2.03
CA VAL A 114 -5.44 -5.27 3.11
C VAL A 114 -6.86 -4.91 2.75
N GLU A 115 -7.80 -5.73 3.20
CA GLU A 115 -9.22 -5.45 3.07
C GLU A 115 -9.67 -4.53 4.20
N ARG A 116 -10.37 -3.45 3.84
CA ARG A 116 -10.99 -2.50 4.76
C ARG A 116 -12.30 -2.03 4.15
N PRO A 117 -13.29 -1.63 4.97
CA PRO A 117 -14.50 -1.02 4.44
C PRO A 117 -14.19 0.15 3.51
N VAL A 118 -14.85 0.16 2.35
CA VAL A 118 -14.68 1.20 1.35
C VAL A 118 -15.84 2.19 1.40
N TYR A 119 -15.57 3.44 1.05
CA TYR A 119 -16.53 4.53 1.21
C TYR A 119 -17.84 4.30 0.46
N ASP A 120 -17.77 3.82 -0.79
CA ASP A 120 -18.95 3.66 -1.65
C ASP A 120 -19.92 2.57 -1.12
N GLU A 121 -19.37 1.44 -0.66
CA GLU A 121 -20.14 0.39 -0.01
C GLU A 121 -20.79 0.90 1.27
N GLN A 122 -20.05 1.60 2.13
CA GLN A 122 -20.60 2.17 3.37
C GLN A 122 -21.67 3.24 3.11
N MET A 123 -21.51 4.03 2.06
CA MET A 123 -22.49 5.05 1.67
C MET A 123 -23.77 4.38 1.15
N THR A 124 -23.63 3.34 0.34
CA THR A 124 -24.76 2.53 -0.14
C THR A 124 -25.50 1.88 1.02
N GLU A 125 -24.78 1.23 1.96
CA GLU A 125 -25.37 0.64 3.16
C GLU A 125 -26.13 1.65 4.02
N GLN A 126 -25.62 2.89 4.13
CA GLN A 126 -26.31 3.96 4.86
C GLN A 126 -27.63 4.36 4.18
N LEU A 127 -27.65 4.45 2.85
CA LEU A 127 -28.86 4.76 2.09
C LEU A 127 -29.91 3.65 2.21
N ASP A 128 -29.49 2.40 2.04
CA ASP A 128 -30.37 1.23 2.12
C ASP A 128 -30.99 1.13 3.51
N THR A 129 -30.18 1.29 4.56
CA THR A 129 -30.66 1.31 5.95
C THR A 129 -31.71 2.41 6.17
N ALA A 130 -31.51 3.61 5.60
CA ALA A 130 -32.46 4.71 5.73
C ALA A 130 -33.78 4.40 5.00
N ILE A 131 -33.72 3.79 3.82
CA ILE A 131 -34.88 3.39 3.03
C ILE A 131 -35.67 2.28 3.75
N GLU A 132 -35.00 1.30 4.33
CA GLU A 132 -35.64 0.23 5.09
C GLU A 132 -36.39 0.75 6.32
N GLN A 133 -35.78 1.70 7.05
CA GLN A 133 -36.34 2.23 8.29
C GLN A 133 -37.42 3.30 8.07
N LYS A 134 -37.28 4.13 7.04
CA LYS A 134 -38.10 5.34 6.85
C LYS A 134 -38.90 5.34 5.54
N GLY A 135 -38.75 4.30 4.72
CA GLY A 135 -39.24 4.27 3.35
C GLY A 135 -38.35 5.07 2.39
N LYS A 136 -38.64 4.98 1.09
CA LYS A 136 -37.87 5.67 0.02
C LYS A 136 -37.83 7.21 0.11
N GLY A 137 -38.63 7.78 1.01
CA GLY A 137 -38.88 9.21 1.07
C GLY A 137 -39.79 9.68 -0.07
N ASP A 138 -40.57 10.72 0.20
CA ASP A 138 -41.36 11.43 -0.81
C ASP A 138 -41.09 12.92 -0.63
N LEU A 139 -40.32 13.49 -1.55
CA LEU A 139 -39.98 14.91 -1.53
C LEU A 139 -41.22 15.79 -1.67
N GLY A 140 -42.21 15.36 -2.45
CA GLY A 140 -43.46 16.09 -2.62
C GLY A 140 -44.25 16.15 -1.32
N ALA A 141 -44.40 15.01 -0.63
CA ALA A 141 -45.03 14.95 0.69
C ALA A 141 -44.25 15.78 1.74
N LEU A 142 -42.92 15.74 1.71
CA LEU A 142 -42.08 16.53 2.61
C LEU A 142 -42.28 18.04 2.41
N LEU A 143 -42.27 18.49 1.16
CA LEU A 143 -42.44 19.90 0.81
C LEU A 143 -43.86 20.40 1.02
N ALA A 144 -44.87 19.56 0.80
CA ALA A 144 -46.26 19.88 1.10
C ALA A 144 -46.50 20.05 2.61
N GLY A 145 -45.66 19.44 3.47
CA GLY A 145 -45.78 19.53 4.91
C GLY A 145 -47.15 19.10 5.44
N GLY A 146 -47.41 19.33 6.73
CA GLY A 146 -48.73 19.08 7.33
C GLY A 146 -49.73 20.24 7.15
N ASP A 147 -49.23 21.44 6.87
CA ASP A 147 -49.97 22.70 6.97
C ASP A 147 -50.09 23.43 5.61
N THR A 148 -50.35 22.71 4.53
CA THR A 148 -50.68 23.35 3.24
C THR A 148 -52.18 23.47 3.03
N TRP A 149 -52.58 24.58 2.40
CA TRP A 149 -53.94 24.79 1.93
C TRP A 149 -53.94 25.10 0.44
N THR A 150 -55.01 24.69 -0.25
CA THR A 150 -55.20 24.97 -1.69
C THR A 150 -56.04 26.23 -1.84
N VAL A 151 -55.58 27.19 -2.67
CA VAL A 151 -56.39 28.36 -3.03
C VAL A 151 -57.21 28.03 -4.27
N VAL A 152 -58.54 28.08 -4.14
CA VAL A 152 -59.46 27.86 -5.27
C VAL A 152 -59.83 29.21 -5.88
N GLY A 153 -59.60 29.36 -7.19
CA GLY A 153 -60.01 30.52 -7.98
C GLY A 153 -61.40 30.37 -8.57
#